data_AF-A0A2W4X3H4-F1
#
_entry.id   AF-A0A2W4X3H4-F1
#
_cell.length_a   1.000
_cell.length_b   1.000
_cell.length_c   1.000
_cell.angle_alpha   90.00
_cell.angle_beta   90.00
_cell.angle_gamma   90.00
#
_symmetry.space_group_name_H-M   'P 1'
#
loop_
_entity.id
_entity.type
_entity.pdbx_description
1 polymer ?
#
loop_
_entity_poly.entity_id
_entity_poly.type
_entity_poly.pdbx_seq_one_letter_code
_entity_poly.pdbx_strand_id
1 'polypeptide(L)'
;PQTERFRTAHAIAWPRLTTPFTNPPVNLAIRYLGVWDTVGSLGIPRLLPISIGLNKEYEFHDTALSRSVEYARHAVAIDERRAPFKPTLWSNVDAFNSPFAQPRVAQVWFPGDHGGVGGGPNRGLSNCALLWVLEGAEQAGLYLDRDPGSVVSNCIAEIDPIGASLRSSTRPSLAYVVGARWRRGIVRYGDVHEAARLRWIADPSYRPEPLMTFAQDIESSIDASRAA
;
A
#
# COMPACT_ATOMS: atom_id res chain seq x y z
N PRO A 1 12.60 16.78 20.59
CA PRO A 1 12.36 17.70 19.45
C PRO A 1 11.23 17.27 18.49
N GLN A 2 11.27 16.06 17.89
CA GLN A 2 10.21 15.56 16.98
C GLN A 2 8.99 15.00 17.72
N THR A 3 9.21 14.21 18.78
CA THR A 3 8.15 13.63 19.62
C THR A 3 7.25 14.71 20.25
N GLU A 4 7.84 15.85 20.60
CA GLU A 4 7.14 16.99 21.19
C GLU A 4 6.29 17.74 20.15
N ARG A 5 6.82 17.94 18.93
CA ARG A 5 6.06 18.48 17.80
C ARG A 5 4.88 17.57 17.42
N PHE A 6 5.10 16.25 17.37
CA PHE A 6 4.04 15.27 17.12
C PHE A 6 2.93 15.34 18.19
N ARG A 7 3.31 15.42 19.48
CA ARG A 7 2.36 15.57 20.59
C ARG A 7 1.53 16.85 20.50
N THR A 8 2.15 17.98 20.17
CA THR A 8 1.45 19.26 20.03
C THR A 8 0.49 19.24 18.84
N ALA A 9 0.89 18.63 17.72
CA ALA A 9 0.06 18.53 16.53
C ALA A 9 -1.15 17.57 16.70
N HIS A 10 -1.00 16.50 17.49
CA HIS A 10 -2.05 15.49 17.72
C HIS A 10 -2.74 15.61 19.09
N ALA A 11 -2.62 16.75 19.78
CA ALA A 11 -3.21 17.01 21.10
C ALA A 11 -4.75 16.94 21.15
N ILE A 12 -5.41 16.94 19.98
CA ILE A 12 -6.86 16.79 19.83
C ILE A 12 -7.27 15.30 19.80
N ALA A 13 -6.43 14.43 19.22
CA ALA A 13 -6.72 13.00 19.05
C ALA A 13 -6.23 12.15 20.24
N TRP A 14 -5.27 12.67 21.01
CA TRP A 14 -4.79 12.02 22.23
C TRP A 14 -5.43 12.70 23.44
N PRO A 15 -6.05 11.96 24.38
CA PRO A 15 -6.47 12.56 25.65
C PRO A 15 -5.29 13.32 26.23
N ARG A 16 -5.49 14.59 26.63
CA ARG A 16 -4.48 15.36 27.34
C ARG A 16 -4.07 14.53 28.56
N LEU A 17 -2.91 13.88 28.48
CA LEU A 17 -2.38 13.09 29.57
C LEU A 17 -2.21 14.03 30.76
N THR A 18 -3.07 13.87 31.76
CA THR A 18 -3.10 14.71 32.97
C THR A 18 -1.93 14.41 33.91
N THR A 19 -1.24 13.28 33.69
CA THR A 19 -0.08 12.83 34.46
C THR A 19 1.20 12.84 33.60
N PRO A 20 2.29 13.44 34.10
CA PRO A 20 3.61 13.28 33.50
C PRO A 20 4.01 11.80 33.43
N PHE A 21 4.75 11.41 32.38
CA PHE A 21 5.37 10.09 32.34
C PHE A 21 6.43 10.00 33.45
N THR A 22 6.14 9.25 34.51
CA THR A 22 7.09 8.97 35.59
C THR A 22 7.94 7.73 35.32
N ASN A 23 7.54 6.91 34.34
CA ASN A 23 8.27 5.72 33.93
C ASN A 23 9.22 6.04 32.77
N PRO A 24 10.40 5.40 32.71
CA PRO A 24 11.30 5.54 31.57
C PRO A 24 10.59 5.08 30.28
N PRO A 25 10.90 5.70 29.13
CA PRO A 25 10.31 5.29 27.87
C PRO A 25 10.66 3.82 27.58
N VAL A 26 9.62 3.03 27.27
CA VAL A 26 9.82 1.66 26.81
C VAL A 26 10.39 1.69 25.41
N ASN A 27 11.50 0.98 25.19
CA ASN A 27 12.01 0.77 23.85
C ASN A 27 11.13 -0.25 23.11
N LEU A 28 10.10 0.26 22.42
CA LEU A 28 9.18 -0.56 21.64
C LEU A 28 9.80 -0.91 20.29
N ALA A 29 10.02 -2.20 20.06
CA ALA A 29 10.36 -2.76 18.76
C ALA A 29 9.13 -3.44 18.16
N ILE A 30 8.76 -3.03 16.94
CA ILE A 30 7.70 -3.64 16.14
C ILE A 30 8.39 -4.57 15.16
N ARG A 31 8.20 -5.89 15.33
CA ARG A 31 8.83 -6.89 14.46
C ARG A 31 8.41 -6.72 12.99
N TYR A 32 7.12 -6.52 12.74
CA TYR A 32 6.59 -6.45 11.39
C TYR A 32 5.43 -5.45 11.27
N LEU A 33 5.39 -4.70 10.17
CA LEU A 33 4.29 -3.83 9.79
C LEU A 33 3.86 -4.10 8.35
N GLY A 34 2.69 -4.70 8.18
CA GLY A 34 2.01 -4.82 6.89
C GLY A 34 0.93 -3.74 6.75
N VAL A 35 0.98 -2.95 5.69
CA VAL A 35 -0.05 -1.95 5.38
C VAL A 35 -0.50 -2.04 3.93
N TRP A 36 -1.76 -1.72 3.70
CA TRP A 36 -2.37 -1.70 2.38
C TRP A 36 -2.88 -0.29 2.10
N ASP A 37 -2.40 0.25 0.99
CA ASP A 37 -2.85 1.46 0.33
C ASP A 37 -3.15 2.63 1.26
N THR A 38 -2.17 2.98 2.10
CA THR A 38 -2.33 3.99 3.15
C THR A 38 -2.82 5.32 2.56
N VAL A 39 -3.95 5.85 3.04
CA VAL A 39 -4.49 7.14 2.58
C VAL A 39 -4.34 8.18 3.68
N GLY A 40 -3.77 9.33 3.33
CA GLY A 40 -3.44 10.38 4.29
C GLY A 40 -4.47 11.46 4.50
N SER A 41 -5.56 11.45 3.75
CA SER A 41 -6.68 12.33 4.02
C SER A 41 -7.62 11.67 5.02
N LEU A 42 -7.42 11.93 6.31
CA LEU A 42 -8.53 11.86 7.25
C LEU A 42 -9.44 13.07 6.94
N GLY A 43 -10.60 12.85 6.32
CA GLY A 43 -11.64 13.89 6.21
C GLY A 43 -12.57 13.81 5.00
N ILE A 44 -13.78 14.30 5.22
CA ILE A 44 -14.96 14.36 4.33
C ILE A 44 -14.56 14.65 2.87
N PRO A 45 -15.11 13.91 1.88
CA PRO A 45 -14.81 14.14 0.47
C PRO A 45 -14.92 15.63 0.12
N ARG A 46 -13.93 16.16 -0.61
CA ARG A 46 -13.87 17.56 -1.12
C ARG A 46 -15.01 17.92 -2.11
N LEU A 47 -16.14 17.21 -2.08
CA LEU A 47 -17.31 17.47 -2.92
C LEU A 47 -18.18 18.61 -2.40
N LEU A 48 -18.09 18.98 -1.12
CA LEU A 48 -18.89 20.06 -0.54
C LEU A 48 -18.05 21.32 -0.34
N PRO A 49 -18.51 22.53 -0.75
CA PRO A 49 -17.77 23.79 -0.59
C PRO A 49 -17.43 24.13 0.87
N ILE A 50 -18.10 23.48 1.83
CA ILE A 50 -17.89 23.59 3.28
C ILE A 50 -16.62 22.84 3.76
N SER A 51 -16.01 21.99 2.93
CA SER A 51 -14.83 21.18 3.29
C SER A 51 -13.49 21.88 3.03
N ILE A 52 -13.51 23.11 2.52
CA ILE A 52 -12.31 23.91 2.25
C ILE A 52 -11.79 24.49 3.58
N GLY A 53 -10.84 23.79 4.21
CA GLY A 53 -10.10 24.29 5.39
C GLY A 53 -10.07 23.36 6.60
N LEU A 54 -10.99 22.38 6.67
CA LEU A 54 -11.15 21.50 7.85
C LEU A 54 -10.21 20.29 7.89
N ASN A 55 -9.54 19.95 6.78
CA ASN A 55 -8.76 18.71 6.68
C ASN A 55 -7.24 18.88 6.93
N LYS A 56 -6.73 20.11 7.07
CA LYS A 56 -5.28 20.36 7.23
C LYS A 56 -4.70 19.78 8.53
N GLU A 57 -5.51 19.70 9.58
CA GLU A 57 -5.13 19.18 10.90
C GLU A 57 -5.12 17.64 10.97
N TYR A 58 -5.59 16.99 9.89
CA TYR A 58 -5.75 15.54 9.80
C TYR A 58 -4.83 14.91 8.73
N GLU A 59 -4.02 15.71 8.02
CA GLU A 59 -2.99 15.20 7.12
C GLU A 59 -1.83 14.62 7.94
N PHE A 60 -1.30 13.45 7.55
CA PHE A 60 -0.13 12.89 8.22
C PHE A 60 1.03 13.89 8.19
N HIS A 61 1.51 14.26 9.37
CA HIS A 61 2.64 15.19 9.52
C HIS A 61 4.00 14.55 9.18
N ASP A 62 4.06 13.21 9.09
CA ASP A 62 5.26 12.47 8.72
C ASP A 62 4.89 11.22 7.88
N THR A 63 5.61 11.01 6.79
CA THR A 63 5.49 9.82 5.92
C THR A 63 6.70 8.89 6.06
N ALA A 64 7.68 9.24 6.89
CA ALA A 64 8.81 8.41 7.19
C ALA A 64 8.38 7.22 8.07
N LEU A 65 8.78 6.02 7.67
CA LEU A 65 8.63 4.83 8.49
C LEU A 65 9.51 4.97 9.75
N SER A 66 8.95 4.63 10.92
CA SER A 66 9.66 4.70 12.21
C SER A 66 10.79 3.68 12.30
N ARG A 67 11.90 4.07 12.92
CA ARG A 67 13.03 3.16 13.23
C ARG A 67 12.67 2.04 14.21
N SER A 68 11.55 2.16 14.92
CA SER A 68 11.01 1.09 15.77
C SER A 68 10.49 -0.10 14.96
N VAL A 69 10.27 0.05 13.65
CA VAL A 69 9.79 -1.03 12.77
C VAL A 69 10.99 -1.78 12.18
N GLU A 70 11.05 -3.09 12.41
CA GLU A 70 12.16 -3.93 11.94
C GLU A 70 11.99 -4.38 10.48
N TYR A 71 10.77 -4.78 10.10
CA TYR A 71 10.39 -5.22 8.76
C TYR A 71 9.05 -4.60 8.37
N ALA A 72 8.88 -4.25 7.10
CA ALA A 72 7.61 -3.69 6.65
C ALA A 72 7.30 -3.96 5.17
N ARG A 73 6.01 -4.05 4.88
CA ARG A 73 5.48 -4.15 3.51
C ARG A 73 4.35 -3.15 3.34
N HIS A 74 4.39 -2.37 2.26
CA HIS A 74 3.31 -1.47 1.85
C HIS A 74 2.85 -1.84 0.44
N ALA A 75 1.65 -2.41 0.34
CA ALA A 75 1.02 -2.71 -0.94
C ALA A 75 0.21 -1.50 -1.42
N VAL A 76 0.51 -0.94 -2.59
CA VAL A 76 -0.09 0.31 -3.08
C VAL A 76 -0.90 0.06 -4.34
N ALA A 77 -2.11 0.61 -4.43
CA ALA A 77 -2.99 0.48 -5.60
C ALA A 77 -2.51 1.32 -6.79
N ILE A 78 -2.39 0.70 -7.97
CA ILE A 78 -2.08 1.38 -9.23
C ILE A 78 -3.33 2.07 -9.81
N ASP A 79 -4.47 1.37 -9.78
CA ASP A 79 -5.67 1.73 -10.53
C ASP A 79 -6.67 2.58 -9.74
N GLU A 80 -6.33 2.95 -8.51
CA GLU A 80 -7.11 3.89 -7.72
C GLU A 80 -6.89 5.33 -8.20
N ARG A 81 -7.95 5.95 -8.71
CA ARG A 81 -7.89 7.26 -9.35
C ARG A 81 -8.64 8.35 -8.59
N ARG A 82 -9.41 8.02 -7.55
CA ARG A 82 -10.23 8.97 -6.80
C ARG A 82 -9.33 9.91 -6.02
N ALA A 83 -9.52 11.22 -6.18
CA ALA A 83 -8.68 12.23 -5.51
C ALA A 83 -8.60 12.11 -3.97
N PRO A 84 -9.67 11.71 -3.24
CA PRO A 84 -9.59 11.47 -1.79
C PRO A 84 -8.78 10.23 -1.40
N PHE A 85 -8.45 9.35 -2.34
CA PHE A 85 -7.67 8.14 -2.07
C PHE A 85 -6.24 8.32 -2.57
N LYS A 86 -5.65 9.51 -2.37
CA LYS A 86 -4.24 9.73 -2.69
C LYS A 86 -3.37 8.92 -1.70
N PRO A 87 -2.43 8.10 -2.18
CA PRO A 87 -1.62 7.27 -1.30
C PRO A 87 -0.58 8.09 -0.54
N THR A 88 -0.33 7.70 0.71
CA THR A 88 0.72 8.19 1.58
C THR A 88 1.91 7.25 1.47
N LEU A 89 2.85 7.58 0.59
CA LEU A 89 4.03 6.76 0.32
C LEU A 89 5.11 6.99 1.36
N TRP A 90 5.84 5.94 1.73
CA TRP A 90 7.03 6.06 2.56
C TRP A 90 8.16 6.75 1.80
N SER A 91 8.80 7.71 2.47
CA SER A 91 9.87 8.53 1.89
C SER A 91 11.28 7.99 2.15
N ASN A 92 11.42 6.98 3.01
CA ASN A 92 12.70 6.50 3.54
C ASN A 92 12.91 4.99 3.40
N VAL A 93 12.26 4.33 2.43
CA VAL A 93 12.38 2.86 2.21
C VAL A 93 13.83 2.41 2.08
N ASP A 94 14.62 3.10 1.26
CA ASP A 94 16.01 2.73 1.00
C ASP A 94 16.90 2.84 2.25
N ALA A 95 16.53 3.68 3.23
CA ALA A 95 17.27 3.82 4.48
C ALA A 95 17.21 2.56 5.39
N PHE A 96 16.29 1.64 5.11
CA PHE A 96 16.15 0.38 5.84
C PHE A 96 16.81 -0.82 5.16
N ASN A 97 17.26 -0.66 3.91
CA ASN A 97 17.70 -1.77 3.07
C ASN A 97 19.18 -1.65 2.69
N SER A 98 19.83 -2.80 2.57
CA SER A 98 21.19 -2.91 2.02
C SER A 98 21.10 -3.46 0.59
N PRO A 99 21.90 -2.97 -0.37
CA PRO A 99 21.91 -3.49 -1.74
C PRO A 99 22.22 -4.99 -1.86
N PHE A 100 22.91 -5.55 -0.87
CA PHE A 100 23.42 -6.94 -0.89
C PHE A 100 22.63 -7.88 0.04
N ALA A 101 21.49 -7.45 0.57
CA ALA A 101 20.66 -8.24 1.47
C ALA A 101 19.20 -8.21 1.03
N GLN A 102 18.44 -9.20 1.50
CA GLN A 102 16.99 -9.21 1.28
C GLN A 102 16.34 -7.95 1.87
N PRO A 103 15.43 -7.28 1.14
CA PRO A 103 14.82 -6.04 1.60
C PRO A 103 13.96 -6.25 2.86
N ARG A 104 14.35 -5.56 3.95
CA ARG A 104 13.59 -5.50 5.20
C ARG A 104 12.29 -4.71 5.04
N VAL A 105 12.34 -3.64 4.25
CA VAL A 105 11.20 -2.77 3.97
C VAL A 105 10.94 -2.75 2.48
N ALA A 106 9.70 -2.94 2.05
CA ALA A 106 9.33 -2.76 0.65
C ALA A 106 8.00 -2.02 0.50
N GLN A 107 7.93 -1.18 -0.51
CA GLN A 107 6.71 -0.52 -0.96
C GLN A 107 6.51 -0.87 -2.43
N VAL A 108 5.48 -1.66 -2.72
CA VAL A 108 5.27 -2.28 -4.03
C VAL A 108 3.86 -2.00 -4.52
N TRP A 109 3.73 -1.82 -5.83
CA TRP A 109 2.52 -1.40 -6.51
C TRP A 109 1.79 -2.58 -7.15
N PHE A 110 0.50 -2.69 -6.87
CA PHE A 110 -0.37 -3.80 -7.25
C PHE A 110 -1.49 -3.34 -8.19
N PRO A 111 -1.96 -4.22 -9.10
CA PRO A 111 -3.12 -3.91 -9.93
C PRO A 111 -4.39 -3.85 -9.07
N GLY A 112 -5.33 -3.00 -9.46
CA GLY A 112 -6.60 -2.78 -8.77
C GLY A 112 -6.69 -1.42 -8.08
N ASP A 113 -7.92 -1.05 -7.73
CA ASP A 113 -8.22 0.14 -6.94
C ASP A 113 -7.99 -0.09 -5.43
N HIS A 114 -8.33 0.90 -4.59
CA HIS A 114 -8.07 0.82 -3.14
C HIS A 114 -8.63 -0.46 -2.50
N GLY A 115 -9.83 -0.91 -2.90
CA GLY A 115 -10.41 -2.16 -2.41
C GLY A 115 -9.87 -3.39 -3.14
N GLY A 116 -9.43 -3.23 -4.39
CA GLY A 116 -8.71 -4.28 -5.13
C GLY A 116 -7.35 -4.63 -4.52
N VAL A 117 -6.73 -3.74 -3.74
CA VAL A 117 -5.48 -4.01 -3.00
C VAL A 117 -5.73 -4.22 -1.51
N GLY A 118 -6.53 -3.37 -0.87
CA GLY A 118 -6.76 -3.40 0.58
C GLY A 118 -7.79 -4.42 1.06
N GLY A 119 -8.48 -5.11 0.15
CA GLY A 119 -9.52 -6.07 0.48
C GLY A 119 -10.93 -5.52 0.23
N GLY A 120 -11.85 -6.43 -0.06
CA GLY A 120 -13.22 -6.11 -0.41
C GLY A 120 -13.88 -7.25 -1.17
N PRO A 121 -14.95 -6.99 -1.94
CA PRO A 121 -15.64 -8.04 -2.70
C PRO A 121 -14.78 -8.61 -3.84
N ASN A 122 -13.72 -7.92 -4.24
CA ASN A 122 -12.82 -8.34 -5.30
C ASN A 122 -11.59 -9.06 -4.72
N ARG A 123 -11.76 -10.34 -4.41
CA ARG A 123 -10.74 -11.17 -3.73
C ARG A 123 -9.60 -11.61 -4.67
N GLY A 124 -9.86 -11.72 -5.96
CA GLY A 124 -8.85 -12.12 -6.95
C GLY A 124 -7.59 -11.25 -6.95
N LEU A 125 -7.76 -9.92 -6.92
CA LEU A 125 -6.64 -8.98 -6.83
C LEU A 125 -6.15 -8.76 -5.39
N SER A 126 -7.08 -8.62 -4.44
CA SER A 126 -6.69 -8.25 -3.07
C SER A 126 -5.94 -9.38 -2.36
N ASN A 127 -6.19 -10.64 -2.74
CA ASN A 127 -5.43 -11.78 -2.25
C ASN A 127 -3.98 -11.80 -2.75
N CYS A 128 -3.67 -11.24 -3.94
CA CYS A 128 -2.28 -11.05 -4.38
C CYS A 128 -1.52 -10.14 -3.41
N ALA A 129 -2.12 -9.00 -3.04
CA ALA A 129 -1.52 -8.06 -2.11
C ALA A 129 -1.45 -8.62 -0.68
N LEU A 130 -2.51 -9.31 -0.24
CA LEU A 130 -2.55 -10.00 1.05
C LEU A 130 -1.41 -11.02 1.15
N LEU A 131 -1.27 -11.92 0.18
CA LEU A 131 -0.27 -12.97 0.20
C LEU A 131 1.15 -12.39 0.28
N TRP A 132 1.46 -11.37 -0.51
CA TRP A 132 2.76 -10.70 -0.49
C TRP A 132 3.08 -10.03 0.87
N VAL A 133 2.07 -9.42 1.50
CA VAL A 133 2.24 -8.86 2.85
C VAL A 133 2.38 -9.98 3.90
N LEU A 134 1.71 -11.12 3.74
CA LEU A 134 1.85 -12.25 4.64
C LEU A 134 3.23 -12.93 4.51
N GLU A 135 3.74 -13.08 3.30
CA GLU A 135 5.11 -13.57 3.07
C GLU A 135 6.15 -12.66 3.72
N GLY A 136 5.93 -11.34 3.71
CA GLY A 136 6.77 -10.40 4.46
C GLY A 136 6.76 -10.64 5.98
N ALA A 137 5.62 -11.06 6.53
CA ALA A 137 5.50 -11.41 7.95
C ALA A 137 6.30 -12.68 8.28
N GLU A 138 6.22 -13.70 7.42
CA GLU A 138 6.98 -14.95 7.56
C GLU A 138 8.49 -14.71 7.44
N GLN A 139 8.91 -13.85 6.51
CA GLN A 139 10.31 -13.42 6.37
C GLN A 139 10.83 -12.68 7.62
N ALA A 140 9.94 -12.06 8.40
CA ALA A 140 10.25 -11.46 9.69
C ALA A 140 10.23 -12.47 10.87
N GLY A 141 9.99 -13.76 10.58
CA GLY A 141 9.94 -14.85 11.54
C GLY A 141 8.60 -15.04 12.25
N LEU A 142 7.49 -14.52 11.69
CA LEU A 142 6.15 -14.78 12.19
C LEU A 142 5.60 -16.09 11.61
N TYR A 143 4.83 -16.82 12.41
CA TYR A 143 4.17 -18.05 11.96
C TYR A 143 2.75 -17.74 11.46
N LEU A 144 2.41 -18.28 10.29
CA LEU A 144 1.07 -18.20 9.71
C LEU A 144 0.51 -19.60 9.51
N ASP A 145 -0.75 -19.78 9.90
CA ASP A 145 -1.46 -21.03 9.64
C ASP A 145 -1.86 -21.13 8.16
N ARG A 146 -1.25 -22.10 7.48
CA ARG A 146 -1.45 -22.40 6.05
C ARG A 146 -2.06 -23.78 5.80
N ASP A 147 -2.51 -24.45 6.86
CA ASP A 147 -3.08 -25.78 6.72
C ASP A 147 -4.32 -25.75 5.81
N PRO A 148 -4.63 -26.86 5.10
CA PRO A 148 -5.83 -26.92 4.27
C PRO A 148 -7.08 -26.56 5.07
N GLY A 149 -7.83 -25.56 4.57
CA GLY A 149 -9.02 -25.02 5.24
C GLY A 149 -8.76 -23.79 6.12
N SER A 150 -7.50 -23.40 6.34
CA SER A 150 -7.18 -22.13 6.99
C SER A 150 -7.62 -20.94 6.14
N VAL A 151 -7.76 -19.76 6.75
CA VAL A 151 -8.10 -18.52 6.05
C VAL A 151 -7.08 -18.23 4.92
N VAL A 152 -5.80 -18.46 5.18
CA VAL A 152 -4.72 -18.20 4.20
C VAL A 152 -4.83 -19.15 3.01
N SER A 153 -5.11 -20.43 3.25
CA SER A 153 -5.26 -21.43 2.17
C SER A 153 -6.43 -21.08 1.23
N ASN A 154 -7.55 -20.61 1.77
CA ASN A 154 -8.71 -20.18 0.98
C ASN A 154 -8.40 -18.91 0.16
N CYS A 155 -7.67 -17.94 0.75
CA CYS A 155 -7.25 -16.75 0.03
C CYS A 155 -6.36 -17.09 -1.19
N ILE A 156 -5.45 -18.05 -1.05
CA ILE A 156 -4.56 -18.49 -2.14
C ILE A 156 -5.37 -19.07 -3.31
N ALA A 157 -6.40 -19.86 -3.01
CA ALA A 157 -7.25 -20.49 -4.04
C ALA A 157 -8.09 -19.49 -4.85
N GLU A 158 -8.35 -18.30 -4.30
CA GLU A 158 -9.15 -17.25 -4.94
C GLU A 158 -8.31 -16.23 -5.74
N ILE A 159 -6.97 -16.35 -5.76
CA ILE A 159 -6.09 -15.43 -6.49
C ILE A 159 -6.37 -15.47 -7.99
N ASP A 160 -6.59 -14.29 -8.57
CA ASP A 160 -6.75 -14.11 -10.01
C ASP A 160 -6.19 -12.74 -10.42
N PRO A 161 -4.90 -12.65 -10.79
CA PRO A 161 -4.27 -11.39 -11.16
C PRO A 161 -4.77 -10.84 -12.51
N ILE A 162 -5.33 -11.69 -13.38
CA ILE A 162 -5.63 -11.36 -14.78
C ILE A 162 -7.13 -11.09 -14.97
N GLY A 163 -8.00 -12.01 -14.58
CA GLY A 163 -9.43 -11.97 -14.85
C GLY A 163 -10.24 -11.15 -13.83
N ALA A 164 -9.74 -10.96 -12.62
CA ALA A 164 -10.45 -10.22 -11.58
C ALA A 164 -10.66 -8.75 -11.98
N SER A 165 -11.79 -8.16 -11.57
CA SER A 165 -12.09 -6.75 -11.85
C SER A 165 -10.99 -5.81 -11.33
N LEU A 166 -10.74 -4.66 -11.95
CA LEU A 166 -9.86 -3.64 -11.36
C LEU A 166 -10.58 -2.80 -10.30
N ARG A 167 -11.91 -2.73 -10.37
CA ARG A 167 -12.75 -1.92 -9.47
C ARG A 167 -13.42 -2.80 -8.44
N SER A 168 -13.29 -2.43 -7.17
CA SER A 168 -13.96 -3.10 -6.06
C SER A 168 -15.45 -2.76 -5.97
N SER A 169 -15.90 -1.67 -6.59
CA SER A 169 -17.30 -1.28 -6.65
C SER A 169 -17.75 -1.03 -8.09
N THR A 170 -18.88 -1.64 -8.46
CA THR A 170 -19.55 -1.44 -9.75
C THR A 170 -20.55 -0.28 -9.73
N ARG A 171 -20.78 0.34 -8.56
CA ARG A 171 -21.73 1.46 -8.45
C ARG A 171 -21.17 2.70 -9.17
N PRO A 172 -21.96 3.37 -10.02
CA PRO A 172 -21.57 4.63 -10.62
C PRO A 172 -21.18 5.63 -9.53
N SER A 173 -19.95 6.13 -9.56
CA SER A 173 -19.47 7.13 -8.61
C SER A 173 -18.76 8.24 -9.35
N LEU A 174 -19.29 9.46 -9.21
CA LEU A 174 -18.70 10.67 -9.79
C LEU A 174 -17.25 10.89 -9.33
N ALA A 175 -16.83 10.29 -8.21
CA ALA A 175 -15.45 10.36 -7.72
C ALA A 175 -14.42 9.74 -8.68
N TYR A 176 -14.83 8.80 -9.55
CA TYR A 176 -13.96 8.24 -10.59
C TYR A 176 -13.96 9.04 -11.90
N VAL A 177 -14.78 10.08 -12.00
CA VAL A 177 -14.90 10.92 -13.20
C VAL A 177 -14.33 12.31 -12.91
N VAL A 178 -14.83 12.97 -11.87
CA VAL A 178 -14.44 14.34 -11.53
C VAL A 178 -13.15 14.32 -10.72
N GLY A 179 -12.09 14.90 -11.28
CA GLY A 179 -10.78 15.01 -10.63
C GLY A 179 -10.00 13.69 -10.53
N ALA A 180 -10.42 12.66 -11.28
CA ALA A 180 -9.75 11.37 -11.29
C ALA A 180 -8.40 11.44 -12.01
N ARG A 181 -7.32 11.04 -11.34
CA ARG A 181 -5.95 11.12 -11.88
C ARG A 181 -5.21 9.83 -11.59
N TRP A 182 -4.30 9.47 -12.48
CA TRP A 182 -3.36 8.40 -12.22
C TRP A 182 -2.44 8.77 -11.05
N ARG A 183 -2.11 7.75 -10.26
CA ARG A 183 -1.18 7.90 -9.14
C ARG A 183 0.24 8.09 -9.64
N ARG A 184 1.07 8.68 -8.78
CA ARG A 184 2.49 8.91 -9.02
C ARG A 184 3.29 8.26 -7.89
N GLY A 185 4.57 7.99 -8.15
CA GLY A 185 5.50 7.46 -7.14
C GLY A 185 6.00 6.04 -7.43
N ILE A 186 5.64 5.46 -8.57
CA ILE A 186 6.38 4.31 -9.13
C ILE A 186 7.64 4.88 -9.78
N VAL A 187 8.80 4.59 -9.19
CA VAL A 187 10.09 5.13 -9.66
C VAL A 187 10.96 4.04 -10.26
N ARG A 188 10.89 2.82 -9.71
CA ARG A 188 11.71 1.68 -10.15
C ARG A 188 10.82 0.57 -10.66
N TYR A 189 11.28 -0.14 -11.69
CA TYR A 189 10.62 -1.34 -12.20
C TYR A 189 10.43 -2.39 -11.09
N GLY A 190 11.42 -2.54 -10.21
CA GLY A 190 11.38 -3.42 -9.04
C GLY A 190 10.25 -3.13 -8.05
N ASP A 191 9.67 -1.93 -8.07
CA ASP A 191 8.55 -1.57 -7.19
C ASP A 191 7.19 -1.96 -7.80
N VAL A 192 7.13 -2.53 -9.01
CA VAL A 192 5.90 -3.04 -9.64
C VAL A 192 5.73 -4.53 -9.34
N HIS A 193 4.63 -4.92 -8.69
CA HIS A 193 4.37 -6.32 -8.35
C HIS A 193 4.20 -7.19 -9.60
N GLU A 194 4.60 -8.46 -9.51
CA GLU A 194 4.46 -9.43 -10.60
C GLU A 194 3.01 -9.54 -11.10
N ALA A 195 2.01 -9.50 -10.22
CA ALA A 195 0.60 -9.50 -10.60
C ALA A 195 0.24 -8.39 -11.61
N ALA A 196 0.81 -7.18 -11.48
CA ALA A 196 0.57 -6.09 -12.44
C ALA A 196 1.26 -6.38 -13.79
N ARG A 197 2.46 -6.97 -13.74
CA ARG A 197 3.23 -7.35 -14.93
C ARG A 197 2.52 -8.45 -15.70
N LEU A 198 2.13 -9.52 -15.02
CA LEU A 198 1.36 -10.63 -15.59
C LEU A 198 0.07 -10.12 -16.24
N ARG A 199 -0.66 -9.23 -15.57
CA ARG A 199 -1.87 -8.64 -16.12
C ARG A 199 -1.58 -7.79 -17.36
N TRP A 200 -0.54 -6.96 -17.37
CA TRP A 200 -0.13 -6.18 -18.55
C TRP A 200 0.12 -7.06 -19.77
N ILE A 201 0.78 -8.20 -19.54
CA ILE A 201 1.15 -9.15 -20.58
C ILE A 201 -0.07 -9.90 -21.10
N ALA A 202 -0.94 -10.37 -20.20
CA ALA A 202 -2.10 -11.19 -20.54
C ALA A 202 -3.30 -10.39 -21.07
N ASP A 203 -3.43 -9.13 -20.67
CA ASP A 203 -4.55 -8.24 -21.06
C ASP A 203 -4.00 -7.00 -21.80
N PRO A 204 -4.11 -6.97 -23.15
CA PRO A 204 -3.70 -5.82 -23.95
C PRO A 204 -4.42 -4.51 -23.61
N SER A 205 -5.59 -4.58 -22.97
CA SER A 205 -6.35 -3.40 -22.54
C SER A 205 -5.83 -2.80 -21.23
N TYR A 206 -5.06 -3.56 -20.45
CA TYR A 206 -4.49 -3.09 -19.19
C TYR A 206 -3.22 -2.26 -19.45
N ARG A 207 -3.41 -0.95 -19.68
CA ARG A 207 -2.32 0.03 -19.92
C ARG A 207 -2.42 1.23 -18.98
N PRO A 208 -2.28 1.05 -17.65
CA PRO A 208 -2.31 2.17 -16.72
C PRO A 208 -1.13 3.11 -16.97
N GLU A 209 -1.39 4.42 -17.02
CA GLU A 209 -0.37 5.44 -17.33
C GLU A 209 0.91 5.32 -16.48
N PRO A 210 0.85 5.04 -15.15
CA PRO A 210 2.05 4.91 -14.33
C PRO A 210 2.99 3.76 -14.71
N LEU A 211 2.49 2.75 -15.45
CA LEU A 211 3.31 1.62 -15.91
C LEU A 211 3.90 1.82 -17.30
N MET A 212 3.46 2.84 -18.05
CA MET A 212 3.93 3.08 -19.42
C MET A 212 5.45 3.29 -19.50
N THR A 213 6.06 3.89 -18.49
CA THR A 213 7.52 4.07 -18.40
C THR A 213 8.28 2.75 -18.32
N PHE A 214 7.63 1.66 -17.88
CA PHE A 214 8.22 0.33 -17.73
C PHE A 214 7.74 -0.66 -18.79
N ALA A 215 7.05 -0.22 -19.85
CA ALA A 215 6.47 -1.10 -20.86
C ALA A 215 7.52 -2.04 -21.48
N GLN A 216 8.69 -1.51 -21.85
CA GLN A 216 9.79 -2.29 -22.41
C GLN A 216 10.37 -3.28 -21.41
N ASP A 217 10.52 -2.89 -20.13
CA ASP A 217 11.02 -3.78 -19.07
C ASP A 217 10.07 -4.95 -18.81
N ILE A 218 8.76 -4.70 -18.82
CA ILE A 218 7.72 -5.72 -18.65
C ILE A 218 7.77 -6.70 -19.83
N GLU A 219 7.79 -6.21 -21.06
CA GLU A 219 7.81 -7.05 -22.27
C GLU A 219 9.09 -7.90 -22.35
N SER A 220 10.25 -7.29 -22.07
CA SER A 220 11.56 -7.99 -22.12
C SER A 220 11.69 -9.08 -21.06
N SER A 221 10.98 -8.97 -19.93
CA SER A 221 11.02 -9.97 -18.86
C SER A 221 10.44 -11.34 -19.26
N ILE A 222 9.54 -11.35 -20.26
CA ILE A 222 8.99 -12.58 -20.85
C ILE A 222 10.05 -13.31 -21.66
N ASP A 223 10.78 -12.56 -22.48
CA ASP A 223 11.75 -13.14 -23.42
C ASP A 223 12.93 -13.73 -22.66
N ALA A 224 13.37 -13.08 -21.58
CA ALA A 224 14.39 -13.61 -20.68
C ALA A 224 13.93 -14.91 -19.98
N SER A 225 12.66 -15.00 -19.57
CA SER A 225 12.11 -16.20 -18.92
C SER A 225 11.89 -17.37 -19.88
N ARG A 226 11.73 -17.10 -21.18
CA ARG A 226 11.63 -18.12 -22.24
C ARG A 226 12.99 -18.66 -22.71
N ALA A 227 14.07 -17.90 -22.46
CA ALA A 227 15.43 -18.24 -22.86
C ALA A 227 16.23 -18.99 -21.77
N ALA A 228 15.72 -19.02 -20.53
CA ALA A 228 16.29 -19.73 -19.37
C ALA A 228 15.65 -21.11 -19.19
#